data_AF-A0A382C2F7-F1
#
_entry.id   AF-A0A382C2F7-F1
#
_cell.length_a   1.000
_cell.length_b   1.000
_cell.length_c   1.000
_cell.angle_alpha   90.00
_cell.angle_beta   90.00
_cell.angle_gamma   90.00
#
_symmetry.space_group_name_H-M   'P 1'
#
loop_
_entity.id
_entity.type
_entity.pdbx_description
1 polymer ?
#
loop_
_entity_poly.entity_id
_entity_poly.type
_entity_poly.pdbx_seq_one_letter_code
_entity_poly.pdbx_strand_id
1 'polypeptide(L)'
;MANKKSKYYIIPNGYTSDDTNNRLKWLKDKTGIDLDTNLENLPEDLKGIIENHIGYMKIPMALAGPLQVDGGYAQGEYYVPLCTLEGTLAISMTRGMVATKRCGGIRVNHIKQELSRAPVFIFDDLNKADQFS
;
A
#
# COMPACT_ATOMS: atom_id res chain seq x y z
N MET A 1 7.95 -7.23 -46.61
CA MET A 1 8.86 -7.13 -45.45
C MET A 1 8.05 -6.67 -44.25
N ALA A 2 7.62 -7.61 -43.40
CA ALA A 2 6.75 -7.31 -42.28
C ALA A 2 7.53 -6.61 -41.14
N ASN A 3 6.92 -5.53 -40.66
CA ASN A 3 7.45 -4.56 -39.71
C ASN A 3 7.82 -5.22 -38.37
N LYS A 4 9.12 -5.42 -38.10
CA LYS A 4 9.67 -5.97 -36.83
C LYS A 4 9.56 -5.00 -35.63
N LYS A 5 8.66 -4.02 -35.68
CA LYS A 5 8.42 -3.02 -34.62
C LYS A 5 7.22 -3.47 -33.76
N SER A 6 7.43 -4.31 -32.74
CA SER A 6 6.39 -4.54 -31.71
C SER A 6 6.90 -5.24 -30.43
N LYS A 7 7.85 -6.18 -30.51
CA LYS A 7 8.25 -6.99 -29.33
C LYS A 7 9.03 -6.26 -28.22
N TYR A 8 9.47 -5.03 -28.44
CA TYR A 8 10.37 -4.32 -27.53
C TYR A 8 9.68 -3.46 -26.45
N TYR A 9 8.35 -3.36 -26.45
CA TYR A 9 7.59 -2.56 -25.48
C TYR A 9 6.90 -3.38 -24.39
N ILE A 10 6.91 -4.71 -24.49
CA ILE A 10 6.21 -5.57 -23.54
C ILE A 10 7.16 -5.91 -22.39
N ILE A 11 6.77 -5.53 -21.18
CA ILE A 11 7.47 -5.91 -19.95
C ILE A 11 7.34 -7.44 -19.78
N PRO A 12 8.43 -8.17 -19.49
CA PRO A 12 8.36 -9.62 -19.24
C PRO A 12 7.33 -9.95 -18.15
N ASN A 13 6.52 -10.99 -18.32
CA ASN A 13 5.43 -11.32 -17.41
C ASN A 13 5.82 -12.44 -16.42
N GLY A 14 4.94 -12.71 -15.45
CA GLY A 14 5.09 -13.80 -14.48
C GLY A 14 5.44 -13.35 -13.06
N TYR A 15 5.43 -14.32 -12.14
CA TYR A 15 5.49 -14.11 -10.69
C TYR A 15 6.59 -14.94 -10.01
N THR A 16 7.39 -15.67 -10.79
CA THR A 16 8.52 -16.42 -10.23
C THR A 16 9.72 -15.49 -10.00
N SER A 17 10.73 -15.98 -9.28
CA SER A 17 12.01 -15.30 -9.15
C SER A 17 12.68 -15.07 -10.50
N ASP A 18 12.58 -16.02 -11.42
CA ASP A 18 13.13 -15.90 -12.78
C ASP A 18 12.43 -14.78 -13.58
N ASP A 19 11.12 -14.63 -13.42
CA ASP A 19 10.36 -13.54 -14.06
C ASP A 19 10.79 -12.17 -13.54
N THR A 20 11.10 -12.08 -12.24
CA THR A 20 11.66 -10.88 -11.63
C THR A 20 13.04 -10.56 -12.20
N ASN A 21 13.93 -11.54 -12.30
CA ASN A 21 15.26 -11.39 -12.90
C ASN A 21 15.19 -10.98 -14.38
N ASN A 22 14.26 -11.57 -15.14
CA ASN A 22 14.01 -11.21 -16.53
C ASN A 22 13.58 -9.75 -16.67
N ARG A 23 12.70 -9.25 -15.78
CA ARG A 23 12.30 -7.85 -15.76
C ARG A 23 13.44 -6.92 -15.35
N LEU A 24 14.28 -7.29 -14.39
CA LEU A 24 15.47 -6.51 -14.00
C LEU A 24 16.47 -6.38 -15.16
N LYS A 25 16.77 -7.50 -15.84
CA LYS A 25 17.62 -7.49 -17.02
C LYS A 25 17.03 -6.63 -18.14
N TRP A 26 15.74 -6.80 -18.43
CA TRP A 26 15.03 -6.00 -19.41
C TRP A 26 15.09 -4.50 -19.09
N LEU A 27 14.93 -4.13 -17.81
CA LEU A 27 15.00 -2.75 -17.35
C LEU A 27 16.41 -2.18 -17.56
N LYS A 28 17.45 -2.93 -17.16
CA LYS A 28 18.86 -2.54 -17.35
C LYS A 28 19.20 -2.34 -18.82
N ASP A 29 18.78 -3.25 -19.70
CA ASP A 29 19.00 -3.15 -21.14
C ASP A 29 18.34 -1.90 -21.76
N LYS A 30 17.24 -1.42 -21.15
CA LYS A 30 16.46 -0.27 -21.63
C LYS A 30 16.95 1.07 -21.10
N THR A 31 17.31 1.13 -19.83
CA THR A 31 17.60 2.40 -19.13
C THR A 31 19.09 2.58 -18.83
N GLY A 32 19.88 1.51 -18.93
CA GLY A 32 21.27 1.47 -18.47
C GLY A 32 21.40 1.45 -16.94
N ILE A 33 20.29 1.45 -16.18
CA ILE A 33 20.30 1.46 -14.72
C ILE A 33 20.31 0.02 -14.22
N ASP A 34 21.29 -0.29 -13.38
CA ASP A 34 21.34 -1.54 -12.64
C ASP A 34 20.71 -1.32 -11.26
N LEU A 35 19.64 -2.05 -10.95
CA LEU A 35 18.99 -1.97 -9.66
C LEU A 35 19.56 -3.03 -8.74
N ASP A 36 20.08 -2.59 -7.58
CA ASP A 36 20.41 -3.50 -6.51
C ASP A 36 19.13 -3.98 -5.82
N THR A 37 18.80 -5.26 -5.98
CA THR A 37 17.64 -5.91 -5.39
C THR A 37 18.03 -6.91 -4.31
N ASN A 38 18.95 -6.52 -3.42
CA ASN A 38 19.37 -7.26 -2.21
C ASN A 38 18.24 -7.48 -1.18
N LEU A 39 17.00 -7.74 -1.61
CA LEU A 39 15.83 -7.85 -0.76
C LEU A 39 15.23 -9.26 -0.79
N GLU A 40 15.13 -9.82 0.40
CA GLU A 40 14.63 -11.15 0.73
C GLU A 40 13.10 -11.15 0.74
N ASN A 41 12.49 -11.68 -0.32
CA ASN A 41 11.14 -12.24 -0.31
C ASN A 41 10.94 -13.06 -1.59
N LEU A 42 10.03 -14.04 -1.57
CA LEU A 42 9.71 -14.84 -2.74
C LEU A 42 8.65 -14.11 -3.56
N PRO A 43 8.89 -13.78 -4.85
CA PRO A 43 7.90 -13.09 -5.69
C PRO A 43 6.55 -13.83 -5.81
N GLU A 44 6.55 -15.14 -5.58
CA GLU A 44 5.35 -15.98 -5.57
C GLU A 44 4.38 -15.60 -4.43
N ASP A 45 4.90 -15.17 -3.28
CA ASP A 45 4.10 -14.72 -2.12
C ASP A 45 3.34 -13.42 -2.40
N LEU A 46 3.77 -12.68 -3.44
CA LEU A 46 3.14 -11.42 -3.85
C LEU A 46 2.09 -11.58 -4.94
N LYS A 47 1.77 -12.81 -5.34
CA LYS A 47 0.80 -13.05 -6.40
C LYS A 47 -0.58 -12.51 -5.99
N GLY A 48 -1.13 -11.61 -6.81
CA GLY A 48 -2.39 -10.93 -6.53
C GLY A 48 -2.27 -9.67 -5.66
N ILE A 49 -1.05 -9.32 -5.23
CA ILE A 49 -0.76 -8.09 -4.48
C ILE A 49 -0.16 -7.02 -5.42
N ILE A 50 0.75 -7.41 -6.32
CA ILE A 50 1.44 -6.50 -7.22
C ILE A 50 1.75 -7.15 -8.58
N GLU A 51 1.75 -6.36 -9.65
CA GLU A 51 2.22 -6.74 -10.98
C GLU A 51 3.63 -6.21 -11.27
N ASN A 52 4.36 -6.87 -12.18
CA ASN A 52 5.69 -6.43 -12.63
C ASN A 52 6.72 -6.22 -11.49
N HIS A 53 6.70 -7.06 -10.44
CA HIS A 53 7.54 -7.00 -9.23
C HIS A 53 9.08 -6.95 -9.46
N ILE A 54 9.73 -5.79 -9.35
CA ILE A 54 11.20 -5.67 -9.53
C ILE A 54 11.97 -5.57 -8.20
N GLY A 55 11.36 -5.95 -7.09
CA GLY A 55 11.92 -5.83 -5.75
C GLY A 55 11.04 -4.98 -4.83
N TYR A 56 11.64 -4.50 -3.74
CA TYR A 56 10.95 -3.78 -2.66
C TYR A 56 11.68 -2.51 -2.27
N MET A 57 10.98 -1.64 -1.55
CA MET A 57 11.58 -0.48 -0.89
C MET A 57 11.61 -0.72 0.62
N LYS A 58 12.80 -0.68 1.24
CA LYS A 58 12.92 -0.68 2.71
C LYS A 58 12.42 0.66 3.24
N ILE A 59 11.42 0.62 4.11
CA ILE A 59 10.96 1.81 4.85
C ILE A 59 11.31 1.61 6.32
N PRO A 60 12.04 2.55 6.97
CA PRO A 60 12.35 2.46 8.39
C PRO A 60 11.08 2.31 9.24
N MET A 61 11.16 1.44 10.24
CA MET A 61 10.08 1.18 11.19
C MET A 61 10.39 1.83 12.53
N ALA A 62 9.37 2.38 13.18
CA ALA A 62 9.44 2.98 14.50
C ALA A 62 8.26 2.52 15.36
N LEU A 63 8.38 2.73 16.66
CA LEU A 63 7.34 2.45 17.65
C LEU A 63 6.95 3.75 18.37
N ALA A 64 5.65 4.01 18.48
CA ALA A 64 5.10 5.12 19.25
C ALA A 64 4.22 4.62 20.41
N GLY A 65 4.36 5.19 21.60
CA GLY A 65 3.55 4.80 22.75
C GLY A 65 4.16 5.16 24.10
N PRO A 66 3.50 4.81 25.22
CA PRO A 66 2.23 4.06 25.29
C PRO A 66 0.99 4.91 24.95
N LEU A 67 0.06 4.34 24.19
CA LEU A 67 -1.26 4.89 23.89
C LEU A 67 -2.33 4.20 24.75
N GLN A 68 -2.96 4.93 25.67
CA GLN A 68 -4.09 4.43 26.48
C GLN A 68 -5.42 4.73 25.79
N VAL A 69 -6.20 3.70 25.48
CA VAL A 69 -7.49 3.80 24.78
C VAL A 69 -8.63 3.23 25.64
N ASP A 70 -9.75 3.93 25.66
CA ASP A 70 -11.06 3.52 26.17
C ASP A 70 -12.09 3.60 25.03
N GLY A 71 -12.28 2.52 24.29
CA GLY A 71 -13.20 2.48 23.16
C GLY A 71 -13.86 1.12 22.96
N GLY A 72 -14.93 1.10 22.16
CA GLY A 72 -15.74 -0.11 21.97
C GLY A 72 -15.01 -1.29 21.32
N TYR A 73 -13.93 -1.04 20.55
CA TYR A 73 -13.16 -2.06 19.85
C TYR A 73 -11.73 -2.24 20.39
N ALA A 74 -11.25 -1.31 21.21
CA ALA A 74 -9.90 -1.32 21.76
C ALA A 74 -9.94 -0.69 23.16
N GLN A 75 -9.49 -1.45 24.16
CA GLN A 75 -9.51 -1.03 25.54
C GLN A 75 -8.22 -1.49 26.22
N GLY A 76 -7.32 -0.55 26.52
CA GLY A 76 -6.04 -0.85 27.13
C GLY A 76 -4.90 0.05 26.65
N GLU A 77 -3.69 -0.41 26.94
CA GLU A 77 -2.45 0.24 26.54
C GLU A 77 -1.89 -0.42 25.27
N TYR A 78 -1.53 0.41 24.29
CA TYR A 78 -1.02 -0.03 23.01
C TYR A 78 0.31 0.65 22.67
N TYR A 79 1.16 -0.07 21.94
CA TYR A 79 2.34 0.47 21.29
C TYR A 79 2.13 0.37 19.78
N VAL A 80 2.11 1.51 19.12
CA VAL A 80 1.70 1.65 17.72
C VAL A 80 2.93 1.56 16.82
N PRO A 81 3.06 0.51 15.99
CA PRO A 81 4.10 0.46 14.96
C PRO A 81 3.76 1.43 13.82
N LEU A 82 4.77 2.07 13.27
CA LEU A 82 4.64 2.91 12.07
C LEU A 82 5.89 2.82 11.20
N CYS A 83 5.72 2.98 9.89
CA CYS A 83 6.81 3.06 8.93
C CYS A 83 6.92 4.49 8.43
N THR A 84 8.09 5.14 8.55
CA THR A 84 8.26 6.52 8.13
C THR A 84 9.71 6.86 7.78
N LEU A 85 9.88 7.80 6.84
CA LEU A 85 11.15 8.49 6.55
C LEU A 85 11.20 9.88 7.19
N GLU A 86 10.07 10.36 7.74
CA GLU A 86 9.98 11.68 8.36
C GLU A 86 10.67 11.68 9.72
N GLY A 87 11.72 12.49 9.82
CA GLY A 87 12.40 12.74 11.08
C GLY A 87 11.42 13.27 12.13
N THR A 88 11.59 12.82 13.37
CA THR A 88 10.80 13.25 14.54
C THR A 88 9.31 12.84 14.60
N LEU A 89 8.72 12.24 13.56
CA LEU A 89 7.30 11.85 13.59
C LEU A 89 6.97 10.90 14.75
N ALA A 90 7.73 9.80 14.88
CA ALA A 90 7.50 8.80 15.91
C ALA A 90 7.66 9.37 17.34
N ILE A 91 8.69 10.20 17.58
CA ILE A 91 8.87 10.83 18.89
C ILE A 91 7.79 11.89 19.16
N SER A 92 7.30 12.58 18.13
CA SER A 92 6.19 13.52 18.25
C SER A 92 4.91 12.81 18.68
N MET A 93 4.58 11.69 18.01
CA MET A 93 3.44 10.84 18.40
C MET A 93 3.59 10.32 19.83
N THR A 94 4.77 9.82 20.20
CA THR A 94 5.06 9.38 21.58
C THR A 94 4.81 10.47 22.61
N ARG A 95 5.25 11.72 22.37
CA ARG A 95 4.98 12.83 23.29
C ARG A 95 3.47 13.05 23.48
N GLY A 96 2.70 13.03 22.40
CA GLY A 96 1.24 13.16 22.45
C GLY A 96 0.57 12.01 23.21
N MET A 97 0.95 10.77 22.93
CA MET A 97 0.40 9.58 23.58
C MET A 97 0.72 9.53 25.08
N VAL A 98 1.94 9.91 25.47
CA VAL A 98 2.33 10.04 26.88
C VAL A 98 1.54 11.15 27.57
N ALA A 99 1.35 12.29 26.90
CA ALA A 99 0.58 13.40 27.44
C ALA A 99 -0.89 13.00 27.70
N THR A 100 -1.56 12.36 26.73
CA THR A 100 -2.96 11.94 26.90
C THR A 100 -3.09 10.81 27.93
N LYS A 101 -2.15 9.85 27.96
CA LYS A 101 -2.14 8.80 28.99
C LYS A 101 -2.07 9.37 30.40
N ARG A 102 -1.23 10.40 30.62
CA ARG A 102 -1.15 11.10 31.93
C ARG A 102 -2.47 11.80 32.30
N CYS A 103 -3.31 12.11 31.33
CA CYS A 103 -4.64 12.71 31.52
C CYS A 103 -5.79 11.68 31.56
N GLY A 104 -5.49 10.37 31.72
CA GLY A 104 -6.51 9.32 31.79
C GLY A 104 -6.77 8.59 30.47
N GLY A 105 -6.02 8.90 29.41
CA GLY A 105 -6.12 8.25 28.10
C GLY A 105 -7.12 8.92 27.16
N ILE A 106 -7.45 8.22 26.08
CA ILE A 106 -8.32 8.72 25.01
C ILE A 106 -9.58 7.86 24.97
N ARG A 107 -10.75 8.50 25.04
CA ARG A 107 -12.04 7.85 24.77
C ARG A 107 -12.37 7.95 23.29
N VAL A 108 -12.67 6.82 22.65
CA VAL A 108 -12.96 6.76 21.21
C VAL A 108 -14.19 5.91 20.93
N ASN A 109 -15.08 6.43 20.09
CA ASN A 109 -16.26 5.71 19.60
C ASN A 109 -16.26 5.68 18.07
N HIS A 110 -16.58 4.52 17.51
CA HIS A 110 -16.71 4.33 16.08
C HIS A 110 -18.19 4.38 15.71
N ILE A 111 -18.57 5.36 14.89
CA ILE A 111 -19.97 5.69 14.61
C ILE A 111 -20.49 4.95 13.37
N LYS A 112 -19.65 4.76 12.35
CA LYS A 112 -20.07 4.28 11.03
C LYS A 112 -18.89 3.72 10.23
N GLN A 113 -19.11 2.56 9.58
CA GLN A 113 -18.18 1.94 8.63
C GLN A 113 -18.91 1.57 7.34
N GLU A 114 -18.58 2.24 6.26
CA GLU A 114 -19.13 1.96 4.94
C GLU A 114 -18.04 2.11 3.87
N LEU A 115 -18.13 1.28 2.83
CA LEU A 115 -17.36 1.42 1.60
C LEU A 115 -18.33 1.78 0.48
N SER A 116 -18.13 2.93 -0.16
CA SER A 116 -18.98 3.35 -1.27
C SER A 116 -18.43 2.84 -2.61
N ARG A 117 -19.33 2.39 -3.48
CA ARG A 117 -19.11 2.20 -4.91
C ARG A 117 -20.28 2.83 -5.65
N ALA A 118 -19.97 3.66 -6.64
CA ALA A 118 -20.96 4.34 -7.46
C ALA A 118 -20.75 3.95 -8.93
N PRO A 119 -21.36 2.85 -9.41
CA PRO A 119 -21.34 2.53 -10.84
C PRO A 119 -22.08 3.59 -11.65
N VAL A 120 -21.64 3.81 -12.89
CA VAL A 120 -22.29 4.72 -13.84
C VAL A 120 -23.08 3.88 -14.84
N PHE A 121 -24.37 4.18 -14.97
CA PHE A 121 -25.26 3.61 -15.97
C PHE A 121 -25.70 4.71 -16.92
N ILE A 122 -25.66 4.41 -18.22
CA ILE A 122 -26.06 5.33 -19.29
C ILE A 122 -27.36 4.81 -19.89
N PHE A 123 -28.35 5.69 -20.02
CA PHE A 123 -29.66 5.40 -20.57
C PHE A 123 -29.94 6.31 -21.77
N ASP A 124 -30.76 5.83 -22.70
CA ASP A 124 -31.09 6.57 -23.93
C ASP A 124 -31.90 7.85 -23.66
N ASP A 125 -32.67 7.88 -22.57
CA ASP A 125 -33.52 9.00 -22.19
C ASP A 125 -33.77 9.06 -20.66
N LEU A 126 -34.37 10.16 -20.20
CA LEU A 126 -34.67 10.39 -18.78
C LEU A 126 -35.71 9.41 -18.22
N ASN A 127 -36.65 8.93 -19.02
CA ASN A 127 -37.68 8.00 -18.55
C ASN A 127 -37.06 6.65 -18.19
N LYS A 128 -36.09 6.17 -18.97
CA LYS A 128 -35.36 4.93 -18.68
C LYS A 128 -34.45 5.05 -17.45
N ALA A 129 -33.88 6.24 -17.23
CA ALA A 129 -33.09 6.49 -16.04
C ALA A 129 -33.96 6.49 -14.76
N ASP A 130 -35.15 7.11 -14.82
CA ASP A 130 -36.13 7.13 -13.72
C ASP A 130 -36.67 5.73 -13.39
N GLN A 131 -36.90 4.89 -14.41
CA GLN A 131 -37.30 3.49 -14.18
C GLN A 131 -36.23 2.64 -13.49
N PHE A 132 -34.95 3.05 -13.55
CA PHE A 132 -33.84 2.31 -12.97
C PHE A 132 -33.56 2.71 -11.50
N SER A 133 -33.89 3.96 -11.12
CA SER A 133 -33.68 4.47 -9.76
C SER A 133 -34.61 3.84 -8.74
#